data_AF-A0A6N8BAU5-F1
#
_entry.id   AF-A0A6N8BAU5-F1
#
_cell.length_a   1.000
_cell.length_b   1.000
_cell.length_c   1.000
_cell.angle_alpha   90.00
_cell.angle_beta   90.00
_cell.angle_gamma   90.00
#
_symmetry.space_group_name_H-M   'P 1'
#
loop_
_entity.id
_entity.type
_entity.pdbx_description
1 polymer ?
#
loop_
_entity_poly.entity_id
_entity_poly.type
_entity_poly.pdbx_seq_one_letter_code
_entity_poly.pdbx_strand_id
1 'polypeptide(L)' 'MTVQSDLQKSVAQAESLKGSYDTFATSTLDNAAMKMFQEMSQDMQRHIDSLNARLSYIEKNNPMYQQQQQAKP' A
#
# COMPACT_ATOMS: atom_id res chain seq x y z
N MET A 1 -10.18 -8.58 -14.48
CA MET A 1 -9.38 -7.70 -13.62
C MET A 1 -10.29 -6.59 -13.12
N THR A 2 -10.39 -6.41 -11.82
CA THR A 2 -11.15 -5.30 -11.23
C THR A 2 -10.18 -4.29 -10.64
N VAL A 3 -10.62 -3.03 -10.53
CA VAL A 3 -9.83 -1.97 -9.87
C VAL A 3 -9.40 -2.40 -8.45
N GLN A 4 -10.20 -3.21 -7.76
CA GLN A 4 -9.85 -3.78 -6.46
C GLN A 4 -8.64 -4.72 -6.56
N SER A 5 -8.65 -5.68 -7.49
CA SER A 5 -7.54 -6.61 -7.68
C SER A 5 -6.25 -5.91 -8.12
N ASP A 6 -6.37 -4.82 -8.87
CA ASP A 6 -5.22 -4.03 -9.30
C ASP A 6 -4.65 -3.21 -8.13
N LEU A 7 -5.51 -2.63 -7.28
CA LEU A 7 -5.08 -1.94 -6.05
C LEU A 7 -4.36 -2.88 -5.07
N GLN A 8 -4.87 -4.10 -4.86
CA GLN A 8 -4.21 -5.09 -4.01
C GLN A 8 -2.80 -5.42 -4.52
N LYS A 9 -2.65 -5.61 -5.84
CA LYS A 9 -1.32 -5.82 -6.46
C LYS A 9 -0.41 -4.61 -6.28
N SER A 10 -0.95 -3.39 -6.41
CA SER A 10 -0.17 -2.16 -6.19
C SER A 10 0.30 -2.02 -4.75
N VAL A 11 -0.54 -2.38 -3.76
CA VAL A 11 -0.13 -2.40 -2.34
C VAL A 11 1.04 -3.37 -2.13
N ALA A 12 0.94 -4.59 -2.64
CA ALA A 12 2.01 -5.58 -2.50
C ALA A 12 3.34 -5.13 -3.17
N GLN A 13 3.26 -4.48 -4.34
CA GLN A 13 4.43 -3.92 -5.01
C GLN A 13 5.04 -2.76 -4.19
N ALA A 14 4.20 -1.89 -3.61
CA ALA A 14 4.64 -0.80 -2.77
C ALA A 14 5.33 -1.31 -1.49
N GLU A 15 4.80 -2.35 -0.84
CA GLU A 15 5.43 -3.02 0.31
C GLU A 15 6.81 -3.60 -0.05
N SER A 16 6.91 -4.25 -1.21
CA SER A 16 8.19 -4.79 -1.70
C SER A 16 9.23 -3.70 -1.97
N LEU A 17 8.82 -2.57 -2.57
CA LEU A 17 9.69 -1.41 -2.78
C LEU A 17 10.11 -0.77 -1.46
N LYS A 18 9.19 -0.61 -0.51
CA LYS A 18 9.49 -0.11 0.83
C LYS A 18 10.57 -0.95 1.51
N GLY A 19 10.42 -2.27 1.51
CA GLY A 19 11.43 -3.19 2.07
C GLY A 19 12.78 -3.11 1.36
N SER A 20 12.78 -2.86 0.05
CA SER A 20 14.01 -2.61 -0.72
C SER A 20 14.70 -1.32 -0.26
N TYR A 21 13.95 -0.22 -0.06
CA TYR A 21 14.51 1.03 0.47
C TYR A 21 15.05 0.87 1.90
N ASP A 22 14.35 0.14 2.77
CA ASP A 22 14.84 -0.18 4.12
C ASP A 22 16.17 -0.97 4.06
N THR A 23 16.28 -1.90 3.11
CA THR A 23 17.52 -2.66 2.88
C THR A 23 18.64 -1.78 2.33
N PHE A 24 18.34 -0.87 1.39
CA PHE A 24 19.34 0.05 0.85
C PHE A 24 19.84 1.05 1.89
N ALA A 25 18.96 1.56 2.74
CA ALA A 25 19.32 2.45 3.83
C ALA A 25 20.30 1.81 4.81
N THR A 26 20.17 0.50 5.06
CA THR A 26 21.04 -0.23 6.01
C THR A 26 22.31 -0.81 5.38
N SER A 27 22.35 -0.95 4.06
CA SER A 27 23.49 -1.53 3.33
C SER A 27 24.41 -0.50 2.68
N THR A 28 23.94 0.72 2.47
CA THR A 28 24.76 1.80 1.88
C THR A 28 25.80 2.33 2.86
N LEU A 29 26.96 2.72 2.33
CA LEU A 29 28.02 3.40 3.08
C LEU A 29 27.97 4.93 2.95
N ASP A 30 27.10 5.44 2.06
CA ASP A 30 26.90 6.87 1.86
C ASP A 30 25.81 7.39 2.80
N ASN A 31 26.20 8.28 3.72
CA ASN A 31 25.29 8.89 4.69
C ASN A 31 24.15 9.70 4.05
N ALA A 32 24.39 10.35 2.92
CA ALA A 32 23.35 11.07 2.19
C ALA A 32 22.36 10.09 1.57
N ALA A 33 22.85 9.01 0.96
CA ALA A 33 22.00 7.95 0.41
C ALA A 33 21.18 7.24 1.51
N MET A 34 21.76 7.01 2.69
CA MET A 34 21.03 6.42 3.83
C MET A 34 19.80 7.26 4.18
N LYS A 35 19.97 8.58 4.35
CA LYS A 35 18.86 9.49 4.66
C LYS A 35 17.83 9.52 3.52
N MET A 36 18.29 9.57 2.27
CA MET A 36 17.42 9.52 1.11
C MET A 36 16.55 8.24 1.09
N PHE A 37 17.14 7.06 1.31
CA PHE A 37 16.37 5.81 1.31
C PHE A 37 15.41 5.69 2.51
N GLN A 38 15.79 6.23 3.68
CA GLN A 38 14.87 6.32 4.82
C GLN A 38 13.67 7.21 4.51
N GLU A 39 13.88 8.36 3.88
CA GLU A 39 12.80 9.25 3.43
C GLU A 39 11.91 8.54 2.39
N MET A 40 12.51 7.88 1.39
CA MET A 40 11.75 7.12 0.39
C MET A 40 10.91 5.98 1.00
N SER A 41 11.41 5.29 2.02
CA SER A 41 10.65 4.27 2.76
C SER A 41 9.44 4.88 3.48
N GLN A 42 9.61 6.03 4.15
CA GLN A 42 8.52 6.74 4.80
C GLN A 42 7.48 7.23 3.81
N ASP A 43 7.91 7.71 2.64
CA ASP A 43 7.03 8.15 1.56
C ASP A 43 6.23 6.97 0.99
N MET A 44 6.89 5.83 0.81
CA MET A 44 6.21 4.62 0.36
C MET A 44 5.17 4.13 1.38
N GLN A 45 5.43 4.27 2.68
CA GLN A 45 4.41 3.98 3.70
C GLN A 45 3.16 4.85 3.52
N ARG A 46 3.31 6.15 3.23
CA ARG A 46 2.17 7.04 2.96
C ARG A 46 1.40 6.64 1.70
N HIS A 47 2.09 6.12 0.68
CA HIS A 47 1.44 5.55 -0.50
C HIS A 47 0.64 4.29 -0.15
N ILE A 48 1.22 3.36 0.62
CA ILE A 48 0.56 2.14 1.09
C ILE A 48 -0.72 2.50 1.86
N ASP A 49 -0.64 3.44 2.80
CA ASP A 49 -1.78 3.87 3.60
C ASP A 49 -2.91 4.45 2.73
N SER A 50 -2.54 5.27 1.73
CA SER A 50 -3.50 5.86 0.79
C SER A 50 -4.19 4.81 -0.09
N LEU A 51 -3.43 3.84 -0.59
CA LEU A 51 -3.95 2.73 -1.40
C LEU A 51 -4.87 1.83 -0.57
N ASN A 52 -4.50 1.52 0.67
CA ASN A 52 -5.31 0.73 1.59
C ASN A 52 -6.60 1.44 2.00
N ALA A 53 -6.56 2.76 2.20
CA ALA A 53 -7.76 3.56 2.44
C ALA A 53 -8.73 3.47 1.24
N ARG A 54 -8.21 3.55 0.02
CA ARG A 54 -9.02 3.40 -1.20
C ARG A 54 -9.57 1.99 -1.37
N LEU A 55 -8.76 0.97 -1.08
CA LEU A 55 -9.19 -0.42 -1.13
C LEU A 55 -10.35 -0.66 -0.16
N SER A 56 -10.21 -0.20 1.09
CA SER A 56 -11.23 -0.27 2.13
C SER A 56 -12.53 0.42 1.72
N TYR A 57 -12.43 1.58 1.05
CA TYR A 57 -13.59 2.30 0.52
C TYR A 57 -14.31 1.48 -0.56
N ILE A 58 -13.58 0.87 -1.48
CA ILE A 58 -14.16 0.05 -2.54
C ILE A 58 -14.85 -1.18 -1.96
N GLU A 59 -14.24 -1.84 -0.98
CA GLU A 59 -14.82 -3.02 -0.31
C GLU A 59 -16.13 -2.69 0.42
N LYS A 60 -16.17 -1.58 1.16
CA LYS A 60 -17.39 -1.12 1.86
C LYS A 60 -18.50 -0.68 0.91
N ASN A 61 -18.13 -0.09 -0.22
CA ASN A 61 -19.09 0.40 -1.22
C ASN A 61 -19.35 -0.60 -2.35
N ASN A 62 -18.85 -1.84 -2.22
CA ASN A 62 -19.08 -2.86 -3.22
C ASN A 62 -20.56 -3.28 -3.17
N PRO A 63 -21.31 -3.23 -4.30
CA PRO A 63 -22.74 -3.55 -4.32
C PRO A 63 -23.06 -4.94 -3.75
N MET A 64 -22.17 -5.92 -3.95
CA MET A 64 -22.32 -7.26 -3.35
C MET A 64 -22.25 -7.22 -1.81
N TYR A 65 -21.38 -6.40 -1.23
CA TYR A 65 -21.26 -6.23 0.22
C TYR A 65 -22.49 -5.51 0.80
N GLN A 66 -23.02 -4.53 0.06
CA GLN A 66 -24.26 -3.82 0.42
C GLN A 66 -25.49 -4.74 0.32
N GLN A 67 -25.56 -5.59 -0.71
CA GLN A 67 -26.61 -6.60 -0.86
C GLN A 67 -26.58 -7.65 0.26
N GLN A 68 -25.39 -8.08 0.71
CA GLN A 68 -25.25 -9.00 1.85
C GLN A 68 -25.62 -8.36 3.19
N GLN A 69 -25.43 -7.05 3.37
CA GLN A 69 -25.88 -6.33 4.56
C GLN A 69 -27.40 -6.15 4.61
N GLN A 70 -28.04 -5.92 3.47
CA GLN A 70 -29.50 -5.82 3.38
C GLN A 70 -30.23 -7.17 3.51
N ALA A 71 -29.52 -8.28 3.29
CA ALA A 71 -30.05 -9.63 3.42
C ALA A 71 -29.94 -10.24 4.83
N LYS A 72 -29.40 -9.51 5.82
CA LYS A 72 -29.42 -9.93 7.22
C LYS A 72 -30.73 -9.49 7.88
N PRO A 73 -31.50 -10.42 8.51
CA PRO A 73 -32.77 -10.12 9.16
C PRO A 73 -32.62 -9.24 10.41
#